data_AF-A0A2I2FEL8-F1
#
_entry.id   AF-A0A2I2FEL8-F1
#
_cell.length_a   1.000
_cell.length_b   1.000
_cell.length_c   1.000
_cell.angle_alpha   90.00
_cell.angle_beta   90.00
_cell.angle_gamma   90.00
#
_symmetry.space_group_name_H-M   'P 1'
#
loop_
_entity.id
_entity.type
_entity.pdbx_description
1 polymer ?
#
loop_
_entity_poly.entity_id
_entity_poly.type
_entity_poly.pdbx_seq_one_letter_code
_entity_poly.pdbx_strand_id
1 'polypeptide(L)'
;MTLEVNPPVSIAHPFSRDPTVRLNRRSKPRRVEQARRKHRPPPPPVEFDPAACALLDRIFSLPSEIRTTIYYHLLVQPTKWDLTHRKDCDPFRPGPPGPRTFTSGLIPPAYPSLPFVEEDLRQNLCAYCRSGSYQFESQSICVSPARSQWAPPHTNPFLCDLCYAELVRSHREPCPPLDSLSCLCARRRNLSFLLLNRQIHREAGFVFWTENCFSFEKPALLIDFMAVLRPEVCDLISRVSLMTSVDEDGDEEAVFDRPKVVVRALKLLGQCRNLMHLELDEAFLSHVRFVRALRGVKVGRSVIFVRRSTRRELISTEFMMEPIWGKVAMRSVVVDSLAEQMAWSMSHRRPLTRRCVKRLFERRERMRLGLVDTDDELGEGSESG
;
A
#
# COMPACT_ATOMS: atom_id res chain seq x y z
N MET A 1 13.95 -51.89 0.27
CA MET A 1 13.85 -50.45 0.54
C MET A 1 12.64 -50.23 1.43
N THR A 2 12.86 -50.13 2.72
CA THR A 2 11.84 -49.96 3.76
C THR A 2 11.44 -48.48 3.85
N LEU A 3 10.18 -48.17 3.53
CA LEU A 3 9.58 -46.86 3.71
C LEU A 3 9.23 -46.67 5.19
N GLU A 4 9.81 -45.65 5.82
CA GLU A 4 9.46 -45.21 7.17
C GLU A 4 8.04 -44.62 7.17
N VAL A 5 7.15 -45.26 7.93
CA VAL A 5 5.80 -44.78 8.22
C VAL A 5 5.89 -43.84 9.43
N ASN A 6 5.64 -42.55 9.24
CA ASN A 6 5.48 -41.60 10.34
C ASN A 6 4.20 -41.93 11.13
N PRO A 7 4.22 -41.85 12.48
CA PRO A 7 3.05 -42.15 13.29
C PRO A 7 1.95 -41.08 13.12
N PRO A 8 0.67 -41.44 13.27
CA PRO A 8 -0.44 -40.51 13.12
C PRO A 8 -0.45 -39.49 14.26
N VAL A 9 -0.52 -38.21 13.89
CA VAL A 9 -0.79 -37.13 14.84
C VAL A 9 -2.23 -37.31 15.34
N SER A 10 -2.38 -37.61 16.63
CA SER A 10 -3.69 -37.77 17.28
C SER A 10 -4.45 -36.44 17.32
N ILE A 11 -5.60 -36.38 16.63
CA ILE A 11 -6.51 -35.21 16.52
C ILE A 11 -7.70 -35.36 17.48
N ALA A 12 -7.46 -35.77 18.72
CA ALA A 12 -8.52 -35.83 19.72
C ALA A 12 -8.46 -34.57 20.62
N HIS A 13 -9.41 -33.64 20.38
CA HIS A 13 -9.81 -32.50 21.21
C HIS A 13 -9.08 -31.14 21.06
N PRO A 14 -9.56 -30.23 20.19
CA PRO A 14 -9.04 -28.86 20.10
C PRO A 14 -9.47 -27.94 21.27
N PHE A 15 -10.29 -28.41 22.21
CA PHE A 15 -10.80 -27.60 23.34
C PHE A 15 -10.52 -28.14 24.75
N SER A 16 -9.79 -29.26 24.92
CA SER A 16 -9.45 -29.79 26.26
C SER A 16 -8.22 -29.13 26.90
N ARG A 17 -8.04 -27.81 26.74
CA ARG A 17 -6.97 -27.11 27.45
C ARG A 17 -7.40 -26.87 28.90
N ASP A 18 -6.86 -27.72 29.77
CA ASP A 18 -6.89 -27.65 31.23
C ASP A 18 -6.82 -26.18 31.73
N PRO A 19 -7.78 -25.72 32.57
CA PRO A 19 -7.81 -24.35 33.09
C PRO A 19 -6.53 -23.94 33.83
N THR A 20 -5.74 -24.88 34.34
CA THR A 20 -4.41 -24.59 34.93
C THR A 20 -3.41 -24.07 33.89
N VAL A 21 -3.51 -24.48 32.63
CA VAL A 21 -2.66 -23.99 31.51
C VAL A 21 -3.01 -22.55 31.13
N ARG A 22 -4.27 -22.12 31.33
CA ARG A 22 -4.69 -20.72 31.13
C ARG A 22 -4.19 -19.81 32.25
N LEU A 23 -4.19 -20.27 33.50
CA LEU A 23 -3.72 -19.48 34.65
C LEU A 23 -2.18 -19.28 34.65
N ASN A 24 -1.43 -20.17 33.99
CA ASN A 24 0.03 -20.07 33.86
C ASN A 24 0.51 -19.15 32.72
N ARG A 25 -0.39 -18.46 31.99
CA ARG A 25 -0.05 -17.45 30.97
C ARG A 25 0.01 -16.03 31.54
N ARG A 26 0.46 -15.85 32.78
CA ARG A 26 1.03 -14.55 33.17
C ARG A 26 2.21 -14.27 32.25
N SER A 27 2.28 -13.05 31.68
CA SER A 27 3.43 -12.62 30.90
C SER A 27 4.68 -12.89 31.73
N LYS A 28 5.55 -13.79 31.24
CA LYS A 28 6.74 -14.17 31.99
C LYS A 28 7.54 -12.90 32.23
N PRO A 29 8.03 -12.66 33.46
CA PRO A 29 8.77 -11.45 33.77
C PRO A 29 9.93 -11.30 32.77
N ARG A 30 10.14 -10.09 32.23
CA ARG A 30 11.14 -9.77 31.20
C ARG A 30 12.51 -10.46 31.40
N ARG A 31 12.91 -10.67 32.66
CA ARG A 31 14.16 -11.35 33.04
C ARG A 31 14.23 -12.82 32.61
N VAL A 32 13.11 -13.55 32.58
CA VAL A 32 13.05 -14.96 32.17
C VAL A 32 13.17 -15.11 30.64
N GLU A 33 12.60 -14.18 29.88
CA GLU A 33 12.81 -14.11 28.42
C GLU A 33 14.26 -13.73 28.08
N GLN A 34 14.85 -12.82 28.84
CA GLN A 34 16.27 -12.47 28.70
C GLN A 34 17.19 -13.66 29.03
N ALA A 35 16.87 -14.45 30.06
CA ALA A 35 17.60 -15.67 30.38
C ALA A 35 17.47 -16.74 29.28
N ARG A 36 16.27 -16.92 28.72
CA ARG A 36 16.07 -17.84 27.58
C ARG A 36 16.76 -17.38 26.31
N ARG A 37 16.87 -16.07 26.08
CA ARG A 37 17.70 -15.52 24.98
C ARG A 37 19.19 -15.76 25.19
N LYS A 38 19.68 -15.72 26.44
CA LYS A 38 21.07 -16.08 26.77
C LYS A 38 21.39 -17.56 26.54
N HIS A 39 20.42 -18.44 26.73
CA HIS A 39 20.60 -19.89 26.53
C HIS A 39 20.12 -20.40 25.17
N ARG A 40 19.72 -19.50 24.25
CA ARG A 40 19.43 -19.93 22.88
C ARG A 40 20.77 -20.35 22.27
N PRO A 41 20.93 -21.60 21.82
CA PRO A 41 22.15 -22.01 21.14
C PRO A 41 22.39 -21.03 19.98
N PRO A 42 23.65 -20.62 19.75
CA PRO A 42 23.96 -19.79 18.61
C PRO A 42 23.37 -20.46 17.36
N PRO A 43 22.77 -19.67 16.43
CA PRO A 43 22.32 -20.25 15.18
C PRO A 43 23.48 -21.07 14.58
N PRO A 44 23.18 -22.19 13.91
CA PRO A 44 24.22 -22.98 13.27
C PRO A 44 25.11 -22.05 12.44
N PRO A 45 26.44 -22.23 12.48
CA PRO A 45 27.35 -21.41 11.71
C PRO A 45 26.87 -21.44 10.26
N VAL A 46 26.49 -20.27 9.76
CA VAL A 46 26.11 -20.12 8.36
C VAL A 46 27.32 -20.56 7.56
N GLU A 47 27.16 -21.60 6.73
CA GLU A 47 28.22 -22.05 5.84
C GLU A 47 28.74 -20.85 5.06
N PHE A 48 30.02 -20.54 5.28
CA PHE A 48 30.68 -19.43 4.64
C PHE A 48 30.84 -19.81 3.16
N ASP A 49 30.10 -19.14 2.29
CA ASP A 49 30.30 -19.26 0.85
C ASP A 49 31.40 -18.27 0.42
N PRO A 50 32.64 -18.73 0.17
CA PRO A 50 33.72 -17.84 -0.26
C PRO A 50 33.42 -17.13 -1.58
N ALA A 51 32.58 -17.71 -2.45
CA ALA A 51 32.17 -17.07 -3.69
C ALA A 51 31.24 -15.87 -3.44
N ALA A 52 30.33 -15.97 -2.46
CA ALA A 52 29.46 -14.87 -2.06
C ALA A 52 30.26 -13.69 -1.47
N CYS A 53 31.30 -13.97 -0.69
CA CYS A 53 32.22 -12.94 -0.20
C CYS A 53 32.96 -12.26 -1.36
N ALA A 54 33.46 -13.03 -2.33
CA ALA A 54 34.11 -12.46 -3.50
C ALA A 54 33.19 -11.54 -4.32
N LEU A 55 31.88 -11.81 -4.38
CA LEU A 55 30.92 -10.92 -5.05
C LEU A 55 30.70 -9.61 -4.29
N LEU A 56 30.51 -9.66 -2.96
CA LEU A 56 30.32 -8.45 -2.16
C LEU A 56 31.56 -7.56 -2.18
N ASP A 57 32.75 -8.15 -2.11
CA ASP A 57 34.02 -7.42 -2.20
C ASP A 57 34.16 -6.72 -3.56
N ARG A 58 33.76 -7.39 -4.64
CA ARG A 58 33.70 -6.80 -5.98
C ARG A 58 32.68 -5.67 -6.07
N ILE A 59 31.53 -5.77 -5.41
CA ILE A 59 30.53 -4.69 -5.40
C ILE A 59 31.09 -3.49 -4.63
N PHE A 60 31.72 -3.71 -3.48
CA PHE A 60 32.26 -2.63 -2.66
C PHE A 60 33.54 -1.99 -3.20
N SER A 61 34.27 -2.68 -4.08
CA SER A 61 35.40 -2.09 -4.82
C SER A 61 34.97 -1.15 -5.95
N LEU A 62 33.70 -1.18 -6.37
CA LEU A 62 33.15 -0.23 -7.35
C LEU A 62 33.06 1.18 -6.74
N PRO A 63 33.22 2.25 -7.52
CA PRO A 63 32.91 3.61 -7.09
C PRO A 63 31.46 3.76 -6.60
N SER A 64 31.23 4.68 -5.66
CA SER A 64 29.93 4.88 -5.01
C SER A 64 28.80 5.24 -5.98
N GLU A 65 29.14 5.92 -7.06
CA GLU A 65 28.26 6.35 -8.15
C GLU A 65 27.75 5.15 -8.94
N ILE A 66 28.63 4.18 -9.20
CA ILE A 66 28.28 2.93 -9.88
C ILE A 66 27.40 2.08 -8.96
N ARG A 67 27.72 1.99 -7.67
CA ARG A 67 26.85 1.29 -6.70
C ARG A 67 25.47 1.93 -6.62
N THR A 68 25.40 3.25 -6.58
CA THR A 68 24.13 4.01 -6.56
C THR A 68 23.29 3.71 -7.81
N THR A 69 23.92 3.69 -8.99
CA THR A 69 23.27 3.32 -10.26
C THR A 69 22.75 1.88 -10.22
N ILE A 70 23.53 0.93 -9.69
CA ILE A 70 23.09 -0.46 -9.50
C ILE A 70 21.86 -0.51 -8.57
N TYR A 71 21.91 0.18 -7.43
CA TYR A 71 20.78 0.22 -6.49
C TYR A 71 19.54 0.86 -7.12
N TYR A 72 19.71 1.91 -7.94
CA TYR A 72 18.63 2.54 -8.67
C TYR A 72 17.91 1.54 -9.58
N HIS A 73 18.66 0.83 -10.43
CA HIS A 73 18.07 -0.17 -11.33
C HIS A 73 17.44 -1.37 -10.61
N LEU A 74 17.92 -1.72 -9.41
CA LEU A 74 17.37 -2.83 -8.64
C LEU A 74 16.10 -2.47 -7.87
N LEU A 75 16.04 -1.26 -7.30
CA LEU A 75 15.06 -0.89 -6.27
C LEU A 75 14.08 0.20 -6.70
N VAL A 76 14.41 1.01 -7.70
CA VAL A 76 13.53 2.07 -8.18
C VAL A 76 12.61 1.52 -9.25
N GLN A 77 11.31 1.73 -9.04
CA GLN A 77 10.27 1.31 -9.97
C GLN A 77 9.44 2.52 -10.37
N PRO A 78 8.77 2.46 -11.54
CA PRO A 78 7.75 3.45 -11.89
C PRO A 78 6.72 3.62 -10.77
N THR A 79 6.06 4.78 -10.76
CA THR A 79 4.94 5.02 -9.86
C THR A 79 3.92 3.91 -10.04
N LYS A 80 3.32 3.48 -8.92
CA LYS A 80 2.33 2.39 -8.87
C LYS A 80 1.31 2.47 -10.01
N TRP A 81 0.73 3.64 -10.21
CA TRP A 81 -0.33 3.91 -11.19
C TRP A 81 0.10 3.75 -12.66
N ASP A 82 1.40 3.77 -12.92
CA ASP A 82 1.98 3.74 -14.27
C ASP A 82 2.49 2.32 -14.63
N LEU A 83 2.30 1.33 -13.76
CA LEU A 83 2.70 -0.04 -14.05
C LEU A 83 1.67 -0.74 -14.94
N THR A 84 2.20 -1.52 -15.87
CA THR A 84 1.44 -2.37 -16.78
C THR A 84 1.61 -3.84 -16.42
N HIS A 85 0.63 -4.65 -16.83
CA HIS A 85 0.76 -6.10 -16.78
C HIS A 85 1.91 -6.57 -17.68
N ARG A 86 2.58 -7.65 -17.27
CA ARG A 86 3.47 -8.37 -18.17
C ARG A 86 2.64 -9.12 -19.22
N LYS A 87 3.21 -9.37 -20.40
CA LYS A 87 2.54 -10.12 -21.48
C LYS A 87 2.11 -11.54 -21.09
N ASP A 88 2.82 -12.14 -20.14
CA ASP A 88 2.56 -13.47 -19.58
C ASP A 88 1.79 -13.42 -18.25
N CYS A 89 1.36 -12.22 -17.83
CA CYS A 89 0.54 -12.09 -16.65
C CYS A 89 -0.86 -12.61 -16.96
N ASP A 90 -1.36 -13.55 -16.17
CA ASP A 90 -2.81 -13.68 -16.01
C ASP A 90 -3.23 -12.60 -15.01
N PRO A 91 -3.79 -11.47 -15.45
CA PRO A 91 -4.24 -10.43 -14.54
C PRO A 91 -5.23 -11.07 -13.56
N PHE A 92 -5.12 -10.69 -12.30
CA PHE A 92 -6.18 -11.01 -11.37
C PHE A 92 -7.39 -10.29 -11.93
N ARG A 93 -8.46 -11.02 -12.28
CA ARG A 93 -9.74 -10.35 -12.54
C ARG A 93 -10.03 -9.45 -11.33
N PRO A 94 -10.64 -8.27 -11.52
CA PRO A 94 -10.96 -7.31 -10.46
C PRO A 94 -11.50 -8.04 -9.23
N GLY A 95 -10.62 -8.25 -8.26
CA GLY A 95 -10.76 -9.33 -7.29
C GLY A 95 -9.45 -9.56 -6.52
N PRO A 96 -9.52 -9.68 -5.19
CA PRO A 96 -8.33 -9.82 -4.35
C PRO A 96 -7.58 -11.13 -4.64
N PRO A 97 -6.25 -11.18 -4.37
CA PRO A 97 -5.46 -12.38 -4.53
C PRO A 97 -5.86 -13.45 -3.48
N GLY A 98 -6.80 -14.32 -3.85
CA GLY A 98 -7.28 -15.45 -3.04
C GLY A 98 -8.79 -15.38 -2.77
N PRO A 99 -9.36 -16.33 -1.99
CA PRO A 99 -10.80 -16.38 -1.76
C PRO A 99 -11.26 -15.28 -0.80
N ARG A 100 -12.05 -14.32 -1.30
CA ARG A 100 -12.96 -13.47 -0.52
C ARG A 100 -14.38 -13.63 -1.10
N THR A 101 -15.21 -14.43 -0.43
CA THR A 101 -16.55 -14.85 -0.87
C THR A 101 -17.69 -14.12 -0.16
N PHE A 102 -17.52 -12.85 0.22
CA PHE A 102 -18.52 -12.11 0.99
C PHE A 102 -19.36 -11.10 0.19
N THR A 103 -19.40 -11.21 -1.12
CA THR A 103 -20.51 -10.65 -1.89
C THR A 103 -21.56 -11.73 -2.08
N SER A 104 -22.74 -11.48 -1.52
CA SER A 104 -23.94 -12.29 -1.75
C SER A 104 -24.32 -12.17 -3.22
N GLY A 105 -23.72 -13.03 -4.05
CA GLY A 105 -23.72 -12.91 -5.51
C GLY A 105 -22.36 -13.36 -6.02
N LEU A 106 -22.31 -14.57 -6.58
CA LEU A 106 -21.12 -15.28 -7.05
C LEU A 106 -20.25 -14.42 -7.99
N ILE A 107 -19.31 -13.65 -7.44
CA ILE A 107 -18.20 -13.12 -8.24
C ILE A 107 -17.20 -14.27 -8.39
N PRO A 108 -16.92 -14.75 -9.62
CA PRO A 108 -15.91 -15.78 -9.86
C PRO A 108 -14.57 -15.36 -9.25
N PRO A 109 -13.73 -16.31 -8.78
CA PRO A 109 -12.40 -15.97 -8.29
C PRO A 109 -11.59 -15.22 -9.34
N ALA A 110 -10.65 -14.43 -8.85
CA ALA A 110 -9.80 -13.56 -9.65
C ALA A 110 -8.84 -14.29 -10.62
N TYR A 111 -8.84 -15.62 -10.71
CA TYR A 111 -7.84 -16.39 -11.46
C TYR A 111 -8.48 -17.33 -12.50
N PRO A 112 -8.55 -16.94 -13.78
CA PRO A 112 -9.03 -17.82 -14.85
C PRO A 112 -7.95 -18.79 -15.37
N SER A 113 -6.66 -18.46 -15.25
CA SER A 113 -5.58 -19.31 -15.82
C SER A 113 -5.13 -20.45 -14.91
N LEU A 114 -5.47 -20.42 -13.63
CA LEU A 114 -5.34 -21.59 -12.78
C LEU A 114 -6.61 -22.42 -13.00
N PRO A 115 -6.50 -23.73 -13.31
CA PRO A 115 -7.64 -24.60 -13.48
C PRO A 115 -8.25 -24.89 -12.10
N PHE A 116 -8.71 -23.86 -11.41
CA PHE A 116 -9.56 -24.03 -10.26
C PHE A 116 -10.93 -24.38 -10.79
N VAL A 117 -11.17 -25.68 -10.93
CA VAL A 117 -12.51 -26.23 -11.05
C VAL A 117 -13.34 -25.62 -9.91
N GLU A 118 -14.63 -25.35 -10.10
CA GLU A 118 -15.49 -24.78 -9.06
C GLU A 118 -15.38 -25.53 -7.71
N GLU A 119 -15.01 -26.81 -7.77
CA GLU A 119 -14.61 -27.67 -6.66
C GLU A 119 -13.41 -27.17 -5.84
N ASP A 120 -12.33 -26.68 -6.47
CA ASP A 120 -11.15 -26.20 -5.76
C ASP A 120 -11.43 -24.92 -4.97
N LEU A 121 -12.32 -24.07 -5.45
CA LEU A 121 -12.78 -22.91 -4.67
C LEU A 121 -13.46 -23.38 -3.39
N ARG A 122 -14.36 -24.36 -3.50
CA ARG A 122 -15.06 -24.95 -2.34
C ARG A 122 -14.09 -25.62 -1.36
N GLN A 123 -12.95 -26.13 -1.85
CA GLN A 123 -11.90 -26.77 -1.05
C GLN A 123 -10.90 -25.79 -0.41
N ASN A 124 -10.82 -24.55 -0.91
CA ASN A 124 -9.84 -23.56 -0.45
C ASN A 124 -10.44 -22.44 0.43
N LEU A 125 -11.75 -22.49 0.71
CA LEU A 125 -12.40 -21.58 1.65
C LEU A 125 -12.01 -21.89 3.08
N CYS A 126 -11.73 -20.85 3.85
CA CYS A 126 -11.46 -20.99 5.27
C CYS A 126 -12.74 -20.99 6.12
N ALA A 127 -12.61 -21.29 7.42
CA ALA A 127 -13.75 -21.37 8.33
C ALA A 127 -14.55 -20.06 8.41
N TYR A 128 -13.91 -18.92 8.16
CA TYR A 128 -14.59 -17.62 8.11
C TYR A 128 -15.29 -17.38 6.76
N CYS A 129 -14.64 -17.71 5.64
CA CYS A 129 -15.23 -17.56 4.30
C CYS A 129 -16.51 -18.39 4.12
N ARG A 130 -16.63 -19.49 4.88
CA ARG A 130 -17.72 -20.45 4.78
C ARG A 130 -18.42 -20.66 6.12
N SER A 131 -19.12 -19.62 6.59
CA SER A 131 -19.93 -19.70 7.82
C SER A 131 -20.95 -20.84 7.71
N GLY A 132 -20.80 -21.89 8.54
CA GLY A 132 -21.79 -22.96 8.70
C GLY A 132 -21.59 -24.24 7.86
N SER A 133 -20.61 -24.31 6.95
CA SER A 133 -20.35 -25.54 6.16
C SER A 133 -18.88 -25.88 5.95
N TYR A 134 -17.99 -25.34 6.79
CA TYR A 134 -16.58 -25.72 6.81
C TYR A 134 -16.44 -27.16 7.32
N GLN A 135 -16.09 -28.08 6.42
CA GLN A 135 -15.77 -29.47 6.77
C GLN A 135 -14.28 -29.53 7.14
N PHE A 136 -14.00 -29.94 8.38
CA PHE A 136 -12.68 -29.91 9.00
C PHE A 136 -11.66 -30.87 8.37
N GLU A 137 -12.11 -31.86 7.60
CA GLU A 137 -11.24 -32.95 7.18
C GLU A 137 -10.40 -32.58 5.95
N SER A 138 -9.10 -32.34 6.21
CA SER A 138 -7.96 -32.36 5.28
C SER A 138 -7.79 -31.22 4.27
N GLN A 139 -8.64 -30.18 4.27
CA GLN A 139 -8.52 -29.11 3.28
C GLN A 139 -7.33 -28.17 3.57
N SER A 140 -6.42 -28.05 2.59
CA SER A 140 -5.37 -27.05 2.62
C SER A 140 -6.00 -25.66 2.50
N ILE A 141 -5.69 -24.77 3.43
CA ILE A 141 -6.16 -23.40 3.30
C ILE A 141 -5.44 -22.71 2.13
N CYS A 142 -6.18 -21.87 1.39
CA CYS A 142 -5.57 -20.95 0.44
C CYS A 142 -4.49 -20.06 1.09
N VAL A 143 -3.26 -20.23 0.61
CA VAL A 143 -2.15 -19.30 0.81
C VAL A 143 -2.08 -18.41 -0.43
N SER A 144 -2.30 -17.12 -0.24
CA SER A 144 -2.27 -16.12 -1.30
C SER A 144 -0.85 -16.01 -1.87
N PRO A 145 -0.67 -15.97 -3.19
CA PRO A 145 0.64 -15.73 -3.78
C PRO A 145 1.15 -14.30 -3.49
N ALA A 146 0.26 -13.40 -3.06
CA ALA A 146 0.63 -12.07 -2.56
C ALA A 146 1.31 -12.12 -1.18
N ARG A 147 1.22 -13.24 -0.46
CA ARG A 147 1.88 -13.40 0.84
C ARG A 147 3.38 -13.16 0.70
N SER A 148 3.89 -12.32 1.58
CA SER A 148 5.32 -12.09 1.68
C SER A 148 6.03 -13.37 2.13
N GLN A 149 7.15 -13.70 1.50
CA GLN A 149 8.01 -14.80 1.96
C GLN A 149 8.57 -14.56 3.37
N TRP A 150 8.59 -13.29 3.81
CA TRP A 150 8.98 -12.89 5.16
C TRP A 150 7.81 -12.76 6.13
N ALA A 151 6.57 -13.05 5.68
CA ALA A 151 5.42 -13.01 6.56
C ALA A 151 5.56 -14.12 7.63
N PRO A 152 5.23 -13.84 8.90
CA PRO A 152 5.20 -14.86 9.95
C PRO A 152 4.28 -16.02 9.56
N PRO A 153 4.60 -17.26 9.98
CA PRO A 153 3.76 -18.41 9.70
C PRO A 153 2.34 -18.19 10.25
N HIS A 154 1.36 -18.81 9.59
CA HIS A 154 -0.02 -18.77 10.06
C HIS A 154 -0.13 -19.40 11.45
N THR A 155 -0.71 -18.64 12.38
CA THR A 155 -0.98 -19.15 13.73
C THR A 155 -2.35 -19.82 13.84
N ASN A 156 -3.24 -19.59 12.86
CA ASN A 156 -4.54 -20.21 12.77
C ASN A 156 -4.65 -21.02 11.46
N PRO A 157 -4.64 -22.36 11.52
CA PRO A 157 -4.74 -23.23 10.36
C PRO A 157 -6.18 -23.40 9.85
N PHE A 158 -7.11 -22.53 10.25
CA PHE A 158 -8.49 -22.50 9.73
C PHE A 158 -8.85 -21.19 9.02
N LEU A 159 -7.89 -20.26 8.87
CA LEU A 159 -8.09 -18.97 8.21
C LEU A 159 -7.18 -18.83 6.99
N CYS A 160 -7.77 -18.42 5.85
CA CYS A 160 -7.00 -18.08 4.65
C CYS A 160 -6.19 -16.83 4.85
N ASP A 161 -5.19 -16.59 3.99
CA ASP A 161 -4.30 -15.43 4.12
C ASP A 161 -5.07 -14.10 4.22
N LEU A 162 -6.15 -13.96 3.45
CA LEU A 162 -7.01 -12.78 3.47
C LEU A 162 -7.70 -12.61 4.84
N CYS A 163 -8.44 -13.62 5.29
CA CYS A 163 -9.14 -13.57 6.59
C CYS A 163 -8.18 -13.54 7.78
N TYR A 164 -7.02 -14.20 7.68
CA TYR A 164 -6.01 -14.18 8.72
C TYR A 164 -5.36 -12.79 8.82
N ALA A 165 -5.02 -12.18 7.68
CA ALA A 165 -4.50 -10.82 7.64
C ALA A 165 -5.49 -9.84 8.29
N GLU A 166 -6.78 -9.97 7.96
CA GLU A 166 -7.83 -9.06 8.43
C GLU A 166 -8.26 -9.30 9.89
N LEU A 167 -8.50 -10.55 10.30
CA LEU A 167 -9.10 -10.87 11.61
C LEU A 167 -8.09 -11.17 12.71
N VAL A 168 -6.82 -11.42 12.35
CA VAL A 168 -5.79 -11.80 13.33
C VAL A 168 -4.60 -10.86 13.27
N ARG A 169 -4.06 -10.66 12.07
CA ARG A 169 -2.82 -9.90 11.89
C ARG A 169 -3.03 -8.41 12.10
N SER A 170 -4.07 -7.83 11.50
CA SER A 170 -4.39 -6.39 11.57
C SER A 170 -4.53 -5.87 13.01
N HIS A 171 -4.99 -6.72 13.94
CA HIS A 171 -5.13 -6.37 15.35
C HIS A 171 -3.82 -6.40 16.14
N ARG A 172 -2.78 -7.03 15.60
CA ARG A 172 -1.47 -7.18 16.27
C ARG A 172 -0.42 -6.26 15.69
N GLU A 173 -0.42 -6.11 14.37
CA GLU A 173 0.53 -5.27 13.66
C GLU A 173 -0.15 -4.59 12.47
N PRO A 174 0.27 -3.36 12.12
CA PRO A 174 -0.19 -2.70 10.91
C PRO A 174 0.18 -3.57 9.71
N CYS A 175 -0.82 -4.15 9.07
CA CYS A 175 -0.67 -4.94 7.87
C CYS A 175 -1.58 -4.32 6.82
N PRO A 176 -1.04 -3.86 5.67
CA PRO A 176 -1.90 -3.42 4.59
C PRO A 176 -2.78 -4.60 4.19
N PRO A 177 -4.06 -4.34 3.90
CA PRO A 177 -4.96 -5.39 3.48
C PRO A 177 -4.51 -5.92 2.11
N LEU A 178 -4.58 -7.23 1.91
CA LEU A 178 -4.15 -7.86 0.66
C LEU A 178 -5.06 -7.51 -0.53
N ASP A 179 -6.25 -6.95 -0.26
CA ASP A 179 -7.19 -6.47 -1.27
C ASP A 179 -6.70 -5.22 -2.01
N SER A 180 -5.73 -4.48 -1.47
CA SER A 180 -5.14 -3.33 -2.15
C SER A 180 -4.12 -3.71 -3.23
N LEU A 181 -3.87 -5.01 -3.44
CA LEU A 181 -2.94 -5.51 -4.46
C LEU A 181 -3.74 -6.13 -5.62
N SER A 182 -4.01 -5.32 -6.64
CA SER A 182 -4.73 -5.77 -7.84
C SER A 182 -3.95 -6.80 -8.66
N CYS A 183 -2.61 -6.83 -8.60
CA CYS A 183 -1.83 -7.85 -9.32
C CYS A 183 -0.45 -8.09 -8.71
N LEU A 184 0.16 -9.26 -8.91
CA LEU A 184 1.56 -9.51 -8.55
C LEU A 184 2.55 -8.73 -9.42
N CYS A 185 2.15 -8.26 -10.61
CA CYS A 185 2.98 -7.36 -11.41
C CYS A 185 3.24 -6.03 -10.69
N ALA A 186 2.33 -5.61 -9.80
CA ALA A 186 2.49 -4.46 -8.92
C ALA A 186 3.55 -4.64 -7.82
N ARG A 187 3.92 -5.89 -7.54
CA ARG A 187 4.75 -6.22 -6.39
C ARG A 187 6.17 -5.71 -6.64
N ARG A 188 6.66 -4.88 -5.72
CA ARG A 188 8.05 -4.44 -5.70
C ARG A 188 8.99 -5.64 -5.66
N ARG A 189 9.95 -5.66 -6.60
CA ARG A 189 10.96 -6.71 -6.72
C ARG A 189 12.21 -6.31 -5.95
N ASN A 190 13.07 -7.29 -5.69
CA ASN A 190 14.42 -7.10 -5.15
C ASN A 190 14.50 -6.41 -3.77
N LEU A 191 13.40 -6.26 -3.04
CA LEU A 191 13.44 -5.72 -1.67
C LEU A 191 14.28 -6.59 -0.72
N SER A 192 14.46 -7.87 -1.04
CA SER A 192 15.40 -8.79 -0.38
C SER A 192 16.82 -8.25 -0.34
N PHE A 193 17.20 -7.43 -1.32
CA PHE A 193 18.54 -6.86 -1.44
C PHE A 193 18.90 -5.96 -0.25
N LEU A 194 17.91 -5.28 0.33
CA LEU A 194 18.09 -4.46 1.53
C LEU A 194 18.44 -5.29 2.78
N LEU A 195 18.26 -6.62 2.73
CA LEU A 195 18.53 -7.53 3.85
C LEU A 195 19.91 -8.19 3.78
N LEU A 196 20.69 -7.96 2.72
CA LEU A 196 21.98 -8.65 2.51
C LEU A 196 23.06 -8.23 3.50
N ASN A 197 23.27 -6.93 3.68
CA ASN A 197 24.31 -6.38 4.57
C ASN A 197 23.94 -4.98 5.06
N ARG A 198 24.51 -4.55 6.20
CA ARG A 198 24.32 -3.21 6.78
C ARG A 198 24.77 -2.07 5.87
N GLN A 199 25.87 -2.22 5.15
CA GLN A 199 26.35 -1.19 4.22
C GLN A 199 25.40 -1.05 3.04
N ILE A 200 25.01 -2.16 2.41
CA ILE A 200 24.01 -2.17 1.33
C ILE A 200 22.70 -1.55 1.83
N HIS A 201 22.21 -1.94 3.00
CA HIS A 201 21.00 -1.37 3.57
C HIS A 201 21.10 0.16 3.72
N ARG A 202 22.25 0.70 4.13
CA ARG A 202 22.44 2.15 4.27
C ARG A 202 22.47 2.85 2.91
N GLU A 203 23.28 2.36 1.98
CA GLU A 203 23.45 2.99 0.66
C GLU A 203 22.20 2.81 -0.22
N ALA A 204 21.76 1.57 -0.41
CA ALA A 204 20.62 1.24 -1.26
C ALA A 204 19.28 1.65 -0.63
N GLY A 205 19.19 1.65 0.71
CA GLY A 205 18.03 2.17 1.43
C GLY A 205 17.81 3.66 1.16
N PHE A 206 18.87 4.46 1.14
CA PHE A 206 18.78 5.88 0.78
C PHE A 206 18.14 6.06 -0.60
N VAL A 207 18.71 5.39 -1.62
CA VAL A 207 18.16 5.41 -3.00
C VAL A 207 16.70 4.96 -3.04
N PHE A 208 16.37 3.88 -2.33
CA PHE A 208 15.01 3.36 -2.29
C PHE A 208 14.01 4.39 -1.75
N TRP A 209 14.31 5.07 -0.64
CA TRP A 209 13.40 6.03 -0.01
C TRP A 209 13.32 7.37 -0.75
N THR A 210 14.42 7.82 -1.38
CA THR A 210 14.44 9.13 -2.05
C THR A 210 13.92 9.08 -3.49
N GLU A 211 14.19 8.00 -4.24
CA GLU A 211 13.89 7.96 -5.68
C GLU A 211 12.53 7.35 -6.01
N ASN A 212 11.98 6.49 -5.13
CA ASN A 212 10.68 5.90 -5.39
C ASN A 212 9.52 6.85 -5.08
N CYS A 213 8.47 6.74 -5.90
CA CYS A 213 7.16 7.30 -5.57
C CYS A 213 6.38 6.33 -4.68
N PHE A 214 6.01 6.77 -3.48
CA PHE A 214 5.17 6.02 -2.56
C PHE A 214 3.70 6.36 -2.83
N SER A 215 2.98 5.39 -3.37
CA SER A 215 1.63 5.57 -3.88
C SER A 215 0.58 4.87 -3.01
N PHE A 216 -0.50 5.57 -2.67
CA PHE A 216 -1.55 5.08 -1.77
C PHE A 216 -2.94 5.28 -2.39
N GLU A 217 -3.75 4.21 -2.44
CA GLU A 217 -5.12 4.24 -2.96
C GLU A 217 -6.11 4.90 -2.00
N LYS A 218 -5.77 4.89 -0.70
CA LYS A 218 -6.64 5.33 0.38
C LYS A 218 -5.83 6.10 1.42
N PRO A 219 -6.37 7.19 1.98
CA PRO A 219 -5.74 7.93 3.07
C PRO A 219 -5.38 7.09 4.30
N ALA A 220 -6.16 6.04 4.58
CA ALA A 220 -5.88 5.11 5.68
C ALA A 220 -4.54 4.39 5.51
N LEU A 221 -4.22 3.93 4.29
CA LEU A 221 -2.96 3.23 4.00
C LEU A 221 -1.75 4.13 4.24
N LEU A 222 -1.84 5.41 3.89
CA LEU A 222 -0.79 6.38 4.19
C LEU A 222 -0.60 6.56 5.69
N ILE A 223 -1.68 6.63 6.46
CA ILE A 223 -1.60 6.74 7.93
C ILE A 223 -0.90 5.52 8.53
N ASP A 224 -1.32 4.31 8.13
CA ASP A 224 -0.77 3.07 8.67
C ASP A 224 0.70 2.91 8.28
N PHE A 225 1.06 3.27 7.06
CA PHE A 225 2.44 3.30 6.58
C PHE A 225 3.30 4.27 7.38
N MET A 226 2.87 5.52 7.52
CA MET A 226 3.63 6.53 8.26
C MET A 226 3.75 6.18 9.76
N ALA A 227 2.79 5.43 10.32
CA ALA A 227 2.83 5.01 11.72
C ALA A 227 3.90 3.96 12.03
N VAL A 228 4.32 3.17 11.04
CA VAL A 228 5.37 2.13 11.21
C VAL A 228 6.77 2.59 10.83
N LEU A 229 6.87 3.72 10.11
CA LEU A 229 8.15 4.26 9.69
C LEU A 229 8.89 4.92 10.86
N ARG A 230 10.21 4.79 10.81
CA ARG A 230 11.08 5.54 11.72
C ARG A 230 11.13 7.01 11.27
N PRO A 231 11.25 7.98 12.20
CA PRO A 231 11.32 9.40 11.83
C PRO A 231 12.40 9.72 10.79
N GLU A 232 13.56 9.08 10.88
CA GLU A 232 14.67 9.30 9.94
C GLU A 232 14.32 8.84 8.53
N VAL A 233 13.50 7.79 8.40
CA VAL A 233 13.03 7.28 7.11
C VAL A 233 11.93 8.17 6.55
N CYS A 234 11.03 8.68 7.40
CA CYS A 234 10.02 9.66 6.97
C CYS A 234 10.65 10.89 6.34
N ASP A 235 11.79 11.34 6.87
CA ASP A 235 12.56 12.45 6.32
C ASP A 235 13.23 12.11 4.98
N LEU A 236 13.38 10.85 4.60
CA LEU A 236 13.93 10.47 3.28
C LEU A 236 12.87 10.43 2.17
N ILE A 237 11.59 10.36 2.52
CA ILE A 237 10.50 10.25 1.54
C ILE A 237 10.40 11.56 0.76
N SER A 238 10.74 11.49 -0.53
CA SER A 238 10.74 12.66 -1.40
C SER A 238 9.56 12.71 -2.39
N ARG A 239 8.91 11.58 -2.67
CA ARG A 239 7.82 11.49 -3.65
C ARG A 239 6.65 10.71 -3.09
N VAL A 240 5.48 11.33 -3.06
CA VAL A 240 4.23 10.68 -2.63
C VAL A 240 3.15 10.92 -3.68
N SER A 241 2.37 9.88 -3.96
CA SER A 241 1.13 10.00 -4.71
C SER A 241 -0.02 9.43 -3.87
N LEU A 242 -1.05 10.25 -3.63
CA LEU A 242 -2.19 9.86 -2.80
C LEU A 242 -3.47 10.00 -3.62
N MET A 243 -4.18 8.88 -3.75
CA MET A 243 -5.45 8.78 -4.46
C MET A 243 -6.62 8.60 -3.51
N THR A 244 -7.82 8.77 -4.04
CA THR A 244 -9.08 8.41 -3.37
C THR A 244 -9.58 7.07 -3.90
N SER A 245 -10.41 6.37 -3.11
CA SER A 245 -10.77 4.97 -3.36
C SER A 245 -11.09 4.72 -4.83
N VAL A 246 -10.35 3.80 -5.44
CA VAL A 246 -10.60 3.30 -6.78
C VAL A 246 -11.66 2.22 -6.64
N ASP A 247 -12.89 2.60 -6.29
CA ASP A 247 -13.97 1.61 -6.34
C ASP A 247 -14.22 1.30 -7.81
N GLU A 248 -14.12 0.03 -8.18
CA GLU A 248 -14.00 -0.42 -9.58
C GLU A 248 -15.30 -0.24 -10.37
N ASP A 249 -16.46 -0.10 -9.70
CA ASP A 249 -17.75 -0.28 -10.37
C ASP A 249 -18.60 1.00 -10.58
N GLY A 250 -18.19 2.16 -10.05
CA GLY A 250 -18.92 3.42 -10.23
C GLY A 250 -18.13 4.53 -10.93
N ASP A 251 -18.78 5.29 -11.80
CA ASP A 251 -18.40 6.68 -12.14
C ASP A 251 -18.81 7.66 -11.02
N GLU A 252 -19.23 7.13 -9.87
CA GLU A 252 -19.69 7.90 -8.74
C GLU A 252 -18.55 8.74 -8.14
N GLU A 253 -18.91 9.96 -7.73
CA GLU A 253 -18.00 10.86 -7.06
C GLU A 253 -17.49 10.22 -5.77
N ALA A 254 -16.19 10.37 -5.47
CA ALA A 254 -15.60 9.74 -4.29
C ALA A 254 -16.32 10.20 -3.01
N VAL A 255 -17.08 9.30 -2.40
CA VAL A 255 -17.70 9.54 -1.11
C VAL A 255 -16.68 9.28 -0.01
N PHE A 256 -16.35 10.34 0.72
CA PHE A 256 -15.45 10.23 1.86
C PHE A 256 -16.24 9.93 3.14
N ASP A 257 -16.43 8.64 3.45
CA ASP A 257 -17.13 8.21 4.67
C ASP A 257 -16.50 8.75 5.96
N ARG A 258 -15.20 9.07 5.93
CA ARG A 258 -14.44 9.51 7.10
C ARG A 258 -13.55 10.72 6.81
N PRO A 259 -14.10 11.93 6.72
CA PRO A 259 -13.33 13.16 6.45
C PRO A 259 -12.17 13.41 7.45
N LYS A 260 -12.32 12.94 8.69
CA LYS A 260 -11.27 13.02 9.72
C LYS A 260 -10.02 12.22 9.35
N VAL A 261 -10.19 11.06 8.70
CA VAL A 261 -9.08 10.20 8.25
C VAL A 261 -8.30 10.91 7.15
N VAL A 262 -9.02 11.52 6.19
CA VAL A 262 -8.41 12.32 5.12
C VAL A 262 -7.59 13.46 5.68
N VAL A 263 -8.18 14.29 6.54
CA VAL A 263 -7.48 15.42 7.17
C VAL A 263 -6.26 14.95 7.96
N ARG A 264 -6.33 13.81 8.65
CA ARG A 264 -5.18 13.23 9.36
C ARG A 264 -4.07 12.83 8.40
N ALA A 265 -4.38 12.13 7.32
CA ALA A 265 -3.41 11.74 6.29
C ALA A 265 -2.71 12.97 5.67
N LEU A 266 -3.48 13.99 5.31
CA LEU A 266 -2.93 15.24 4.76
C LEU A 266 -2.04 15.97 5.76
N LYS A 267 -2.36 15.94 7.06
CA LYS A 267 -1.47 16.50 8.10
C LYS A 267 -0.17 15.71 8.22
N LEU A 268 -0.19 14.39 8.08
CA LEU A 268 1.02 13.56 8.10
C LEU A 268 1.92 13.86 6.90
N LEU A 269 1.37 14.11 5.72
CA LEU A 269 2.16 14.60 4.57
C LEU A 269 2.92 15.89 4.89
N GLY A 270 2.30 16.80 5.64
CA GLY A 270 2.95 18.03 6.10
C GLY A 270 4.10 17.80 7.10
N GLN A 271 4.27 16.59 7.63
CA GLN A 271 5.39 16.23 8.50
C GLN A 271 6.61 15.72 7.74
N CYS A 272 6.46 15.32 6.47
CA CYS A 272 7.57 14.88 5.61
C CYS A 272 8.42 16.10 5.21
N ARG A 273 9.58 16.28 5.84
CA ARG A 273 10.41 17.49 5.67
C ARG A 273 11.02 17.64 4.28
N ASN A 274 11.34 16.52 3.64
CA ASN A 274 11.97 16.47 2.32
C ASN A 274 11.00 16.04 1.22
N LEU A 275 9.69 16.23 1.40
CA LEU A 275 8.72 15.96 0.35
C LEU A 275 8.96 16.91 -0.84
N MET A 276 9.46 16.38 -1.96
CA MET A 276 9.81 17.13 -3.16
C MET A 276 8.70 17.10 -4.21
N HIS A 277 8.03 15.96 -4.36
CA HIS A 277 6.98 15.75 -5.34
C HIS A 277 5.74 15.19 -4.67
N LEU A 278 4.60 15.83 -4.91
CA LEU A 278 3.32 15.39 -4.39
C LEU A 278 2.28 15.35 -5.51
N GLU A 279 1.68 14.18 -5.70
CA GLU A 279 0.57 13.98 -6.63
C GLU A 279 -0.69 13.63 -5.82
N LEU A 280 -1.79 14.31 -6.12
CA LEU A 280 -3.05 14.21 -5.36
C LEU A 280 -4.24 14.05 -6.30
N ASP A 281 -5.19 13.19 -5.92
CA ASP A 281 -6.49 13.12 -6.60
C ASP A 281 -7.27 14.45 -6.52
N GLU A 282 -7.93 14.81 -7.61
CA GLU A 282 -8.85 15.96 -7.70
C GLU A 282 -9.91 15.95 -6.60
N ALA A 283 -10.35 14.77 -6.15
CA ALA A 283 -11.33 14.63 -5.09
C ALA A 283 -10.89 15.27 -3.76
N PHE A 284 -9.59 15.52 -3.52
CA PHE A 284 -9.17 16.31 -2.36
C PHE A 284 -9.54 17.80 -2.45
N LEU A 285 -9.90 18.29 -3.63
CA LEU A 285 -10.36 19.65 -3.89
C LEU A 285 -11.88 19.81 -3.76
N SER A 286 -12.66 18.73 -3.64
CA SER A 286 -14.13 18.79 -3.55
C SER A 286 -14.65 19.16 -2.16
N HIS A 287 -13.78 19.23 -1.15
CA HIS A 287 -14.21 19.52 0.22
C HIS A 287 -13.31 20.56 0.91
N VAL A 288 -13.90 21.68 1.36
CA VAL A 288 -13.18 22.82 1.97
C VAL A 288 -12.25 22.43 3.15
N ARG A 289 -12.66 21.47 3.98
CA ARG A 289 -11.81 20.94 5.08
C ARG A 289 -10.51 20.29 4.57
N PHE A 290 -10.53 19.61 3.42
CA PHE A 290 -9.34 18.99 2.83
C PHE A 290 -8.42 20.06 2.26
N VAL A 291 -8.96 21.01 1.50
CA VAL A 291 -8.20 22.16 0.98
C VAL A 291 -7.53 22.95 2.12
N ARG A 292 -8.24 23.17 3.23
CA ARG A 292 -7.67 23.80 4.43
C ARG A 292 -6.53 22.99 5.07
N ALA A 293 -6.59 21.66 5.01
CA ALA A 293 -5.53 20.78 5.50
C ALA A 293 -4.33 20.79 4.55
N LEU A 294 -4.56 20.71 3.23
CA LEU A 294 -3.53 20.77 2.19
C LEU A 294 -2.69 22.04 2.26
N ARG A 295 -3.29 23.16 2.64
CA ARG A 295 -2.57 24.43 2.88
C ARG A 295 -1.36 24.28 3.83
N GLY A 296 -1.42 23.35 4.78
CA GLY A 296 -0.32 23.11 5.73
C GLY A 296 0.82 22.25 5.19
N VAL A 297 0.64 21.65 4.01
CA VAL A 297 1.62 20.75 3.40
C VAL A 297 2.62 21.57 2.60
N LYS A 298 3.91 21.34 2.85
CA LYS A 298 5.02 22.00 2.18
C LYS A 298 5.68 21.01 1.23
N VAL A 299 5.86 21.41 -0.02
CA VAL A 299 6.47 20.55 -1.04
C VAL A 299 7.64 21.32 -1.68
N GLY A 300 8.74 20.62 -1.97
CA GLY A 300 9.99 21.24 -2.40
C GLY A 300 10.06 21.61 -3.88
N ARG A 301 9.39 20.86 -4.77
CA ARG A 301 9.48 21.08 -6.22
C ARG A 301 8.12 21.19 -6.90
N SER A 302 7.29 20.15 -6.81
CA SER A 302 6.06 20.11 -7.61
C SER A 302 4.90 19.48 -6.85
N VAL A 303 3.74 20.13 -6.97
CA VAL A 303 2.46 19.59 -6.57
C VAL A 303 1.59 19.51 -7.81
N ILE A 304 0.98 18.36 -8.03
CA ILE A 304 0.03 18.18 -9.13
C ILE A 304 -1.27 17.58 -8.57
N PHE A 305 -2.38 18.10 -9.07
CA PHE A 305 -3.70 17.51 -8.87
C PHE A 305 -4.06 16.76 -10.13
N VAL A 306 -4.58 15.55 -9.99
CA VAL A 306 -4.89 14.66 -11.12
C VAL A 306 -6.31 14.15 -11.04
N ARG A 307 -6.99 14.16 -12.18
CA ARG A 307 -8.31 13.59 -12.39
C ARG A 307 -8.16 12.17 -12.91
N ARG A 308 -8.92 11.25 -12.32
CA ARG A 308 -9.03 9.86 -12.80
C ARG A 308 -9.61 9.83 -14.21
N SER A 309 -9.16 8.88 -15.03
CA SER A 309 -9.69 8.74 -16.37
C SER A 309 -11.13 8.25 -16.31
N THR A 310 -11.99 8.82 -17.15
CA THR A 310 -13.37 8.34 -17.29
C THR A 310 -13.37 6.99 -18.00
N ARG A 311 -14.41 6.17 -17.78
CA ARG A 311 -14.56 4.89 -18.50
C ARG A 311 -14.47 5.06 -20.03
N ARG A 312 -14.98 6.17 -20.55
CA ARG A 312 -14.92 6.50 -21.98
C ARG A 312 -13.49 6.75 -22.47
N GLU A 313 -12.69 7.49 -21.70
CA GLU A 313 -11.27 7.73 -21.99
C GLU A 313 -10.47 6.42 -21.95
N LEU A 314 -10.77 5.54 -20.99
CA LEU A 314 -10.15 4.22 -20.89
C LEU A 314 -10.46 3.34 -22.11
N ILE A 315 -11.75 3.20 -22.50
CA ILE A 315 -12.15 2.38 -23.66
C ILE A 315 -11.41 2.81 -24.94
N SER A 316 -11.17 4.12 -25.11
CA SER A 316 -10.43 4.62 -26.28
C SER A 316 -8.93 4.27 -26.28
N THR A 317 -8.36 3.98 -25.11
CA THR A 317 -6.92 3.75 -24.91
C THR A 317 -6.57 2.28 -24.65
N GLU A 318 -7.54 1.49 -24.19
CA GLU A 318 -7.41 0.10 -23.72
C GLU A 318 -6.80 -0.84 -24.76
N PHE A 319 -6.87 -0.50 -26.04
CA PHE A 319 -6.29 -1.29 -27.13
C PHE A 319 -4.75 -1.37 -27.12
N MET A 320 -4.04 -0.50 -26.40
CA MET A 320 -2.57 -0.43 -26.49
C MET A 320 -1.82 -0.86 -25.23
N MET A 321 -2.44 -0.77 -24.04
CA MET A 321 -1.79 -1.14 -22.79
C MET A 321 -2.82 -1.71 -21.80
N GLU A 322 -2.39 -2.73 -21.04
CA GLU A 322 -3.13 -3.28 -19.91
C GLU A 322 -2.54 -2.71 -18.61
N PRO A 323 -3.00 -1.54 -18.13
CA PRO A 323 -2.57 -1.00 -16.86
C PRO A 323 -3.08 -1.84 -15.69
N ILE A 324 -2.27 -1.94 -14.63
CA ILE A 324 -2.69 -2.69 -13.42
C ILE A 324 -3.78 -1.94 -12.64
N TRP A 325 -3.78 -0.60 -12.67
CA TRP A 325 -4.79 0.24 -12.00
C TRP A 325 -5.59 1.04 -13.03
N GLY A 326 -6.50 0.39 -13.75
CA GLY A 326 -7.25 0.97 -14.88
C GLY A 326 -7.72 2.42 -14.70
N LYS A 327 -8.52 2.72 -13.66
CA LYS A 327 -9.10 4.07 -13.46
C LYS A 327 -8.10 5.17 -13.10
N VAL A 328 -6.93 4.82 -12.57
CA VAL A 328 -5.89 5.77 -12.16
C VAL A 328 -4.75 5.80 -13.17
N ALA A 329 -4.61 4.75 -13.98
CA ALA A 329 -3.82 4.79 -15.18
C ALA A 329 -4.39 5.87 -16.11
N MET A 330 -3.51 6.55 -16.84
CA MET A 330 -3.87 7.62 -17.77
C MET A 330 -4.55 8.86 -17.14
N ARG A 331 -4.48 9.01 -15.81
CA ARG A 331 -4.93 10.21 -15.09
C ARG A 331 -4.40 11.49 -15.74
N SER A 332 -5.26 12.49 -15.83
CA SER A 332 -4.95 13.78 -16.45
C SER A 332 -4.71 14.84 -15.38
N VAL A 333 -3.82 15.80 -15.65
CA VAL A 333 -3.59 16.93 -14.74
C VAL A 333 -4.84 17.82 -14.73
N VAL A 334 -5.29 18.19 -13.52
CA VAL A 334 -6.39 19.12 -13.34
C VAL A 334 -5.87 20.54 -13.54
N VAL A 335 -6.50 21.27 -14.46
CA VAL A 335 -6.15 22.66 -14.79
C VAL A 335 -7.31 23.54 -14.37
N ASP A 336 -7.24 24.10 -13.16
CA ASP A 336 -8.20 25.08 -12.66
C ASP A 336 -7.56 26.02 -11.63
N SER A 337 -8.19 27.17 -11.41
CA SER A 337 -7.66 28.22 -10.54
C SER A 337 -7.42 27.77 -9.09
N LEU A 338 -8.24 26.88 -8.51
CA LEU A 338 -8.02 26.39 -7.16
C LEU A 338 -6.82 25.42 -7.13
N ALA A 339 -6.77 24.46 -8.05
CA ALA A 339 -5.69 23.48 -8.14
C ALA A 339 -4.33 24.16 -8.35
N GLU A 340 -4.24 25.09 -9.30
CA GLU A 340 -3.01 25.83 -9.62
C GLU A 340 -2.53 26.69 -8.45
N GLN A 341 -3.43 27.44 -7.82
CA GLN A 341 -3.08 28.31 -6.69
C GLN A 341 -2.67 27.49 -5.46
N MET A 342 -3.33 26.35 -5.22
CA MET A 342 -2.92 25.42 -4.16
C MET A 342 -1.55 24.81 -4.45
N ALA A 343 -1.33 24.31 -5.67
CA ALA A 343 -0.06 23.73 -6.08
C ALA A 343 1.11 24.73 -5.98
N TRP A 344 0.88 25.96 -6.44
CA TRP A 344 1.82 27.06 -6.34
C TRP A 344 2.13 27.40 -4.87
N SER A 345 1.10 27.58 -4.05
CA SER A 345 1.21 27.91 -2.62
C SER A 345 2.02 26.87 -1.84
N MET A 346 1.75 25.58 -2.09
CA MET A 346 2.41 24.45 -1.43
C MET A 346 3.88 24.30 -1.85
N SER A 347 4.18 24.55 -3.14
CA SER A 347 5.55 24.45 -3.70
C SER A 347 6.44 25.65 -3.30
N HIS A 348 5.87 26.85 -3.24
CA HIS A 348 6.60 28.09 -2.89
C HIS A 348 6.64 28.36 -1.39
N ARG A 349 6.06 27.47 -0.57
CA ARG A 349 5.97 27.61 0.89
C ARG A 349 5.27 28.91 1.34
N ARG A 350 4.33 29.40 0.54
CA ARG A 350 3.54 30.62 0.79
C ARG A 350 2.08 30.24 1.00
N PRO A 351 1.66 29.91 2.23
CA PRO A 351 0.33 29.36 2.48
C PRO A 351 -0.77 30.40 2.17
N LEU A 352 -1.78 30.00 1.39
CA LEU A 352 -2.94 30.85 1.10
C LEU A 352 -3.67 31.27 2.39
N THR A 353 -4.22 32.49 2.42
CA THR A 353 -5.04 32.91 3.56
C THR A 353 -6.33 32.08 3.63
N ARG A 354 -6.92 31.93 4.82
CA ARG A 354 -8.18 31.17 4.98
C ARG A 354 -9.31 31.75 4.12
N ARG A 355 -9.34 33.08 3.96
CA ARG A 355 -10.31 33.79 3.11
C ARG A 355 -10.07 33.50 1.63
N CYS A 356 -8.82 33.54 1.17
CA CYS A 356 -8.46 33.20 -0.21
C CYS A 356 -8.87 31.76 -0.57
N VAL A 357 -8.52 30.78 0.28
CA VAL A 357 -8.92 29.37 0.09
C VAL A 357 -10.44 29.22 0.00
N LYS A 358 -11.18 29.90 0.88
CA LYS A 358 -12.65 29.83 0.87
C LYS A 358 -13.22 30.39 -0.44
N ARG A 359 -12.75 31.57 -0.89
CA ARG A 359 -13.19 32.19 -2.15
C ARG A 359 -12.89 31.33 -3.37
N LEU A 360 -11.67 30.80 -3.49
CA LEU A 360 -11.29 29.92 -4.60
C LEU A 360 -12.13 28.64 -4.63
N PHE A 361 -12.40 28.07 -3.46
CA PHE A 361 -13.28 26.90 -3.34
C PHE A 361 -14.72 27.23 -3.76
N GLU A 362 -15.29 28.33 -3.28
CA GLU A 362 -16.65 28.77 -3.66
C GLU A 362 -16.75 29.09 -5.16
N ARG A 363 -15.71 29.67 -5.76
CA ARG A 363 -15.62 29.88 -7.22
C ARG A 363 -15.65 28.56 -7.98
N ARG A 364 -14.85 27.58 -7.57
CA ARG A 364 -14.85 26.23 -8.17
C ARG A 364 -16.21 25.56 -8.09
N GLU A 365 -16.87 25.61 -6.93
CA GLU A 365 -18.20 25.01 -6.76
C GLU A 365 -19.26 25.68 -7.64
N ARG A 366 -19.23 27.02 -7.78
CA ARG A 366 -20.09 27.73 -8.72
C ARG A 366 -19.88 27.27 -10.16
N MET A 367 -18.61 27.14 -10.60
CA MET A 367 -18.29 26.64 -11.94
C MET A 367 -18.76 25.18 -12.15
N ARG A 368 -18.63 24.30 -11.16
CA ARG A 368 -19.15 22.92 -11.24
C ARG A 368 -20.69 22.88 -11.36
N LEU A 369 -21.39 23.83 -10.76
CA LEU A 369 -22.84 23.99 -10.88
C LEU A 369 -23.28 24.68 -12.18
N GLY A 370 -22.35 25.05 -13.07
CA GLY A 370 -22.66 25.76 -14.30
C GLY A 370 -23.07 27.22 -14.10
N LEU A 371 -22.82 27.80 -12.92
CA LEU A 371 -23.05 29.21 -12.65
C LEU A 371 -21.91 30.01 -13.29
N VAL A 372 -22.25 30.85 -14.27
CA VAL A 372 -21.30 31.74 -14.95
C VAL A 372 -20.70 32.70 -13.91
N ASP A 373 -19.38 32.84 -13.91
CA ASP A 373 -18.73 33.92 -13.19
C ASP A 373 -19.13 35.23 -13.86
N THR A 374 -20.04 35.98 -13.23
CA THR A 374 -20.18 37.40 -13.49
C THR A 374 -18.95 38.07 -12.87
N ASP A 375 -17.82 38.02 -13.57
CA ASP A 375 -16.52 38.57 -13.16
C ASP A 375 -16.50 40.12 -13.09
N ASP A 376 -17.66 40.78 -13.06
CA ASP A 376 -17.81 42.24 -13.11
C ASP A 376 -17.75 42.99 -11.76
N GLU A 377 -17.48 42.32 -10.63
CA GLU A 377 -17.46 42.99 -9.30
C GLU A 377 -16.15 42.86 -8.51
N LEU A 378 -15.01 42.63 -9.17
CA LEU A 378 -13.70 42.75 -8.53
C LEU A 378 -12.87 43.86 -9.17
N GLY A 379 -13.44 45.07 -9.12
CA GLY A 379 -12.68 46.30 -9.18
C GLY A 379 -11.55 46.28 -8.15
N GLU A 380 -10.32 46.39 -8.66
CA GLU A 380 -9.25 47.25 -8.17
C GLU A 380 -9.56 47.94 -6.82
N GLY A 381 -9.28 47.24 -5.73
CA GLY A 381 -9.59 47.75 -4.40
C GLY A 381 -8.63 47.27 -3.35
N SER A 382 -7.32 47.17 -3.63
CA SER A 382 -6.26 47.21 -2.61
C SER A 382 -4.84 47.17 -3.19
N GLU A 383 -4.34 48.34 -3.61
CA GLU A 383 -2.92 48.70 -3.45
C GLU A 383 -2.87 50.04 -2.70
N SER A 384 -2.87 49.98 -1.37
CA SER A 384 -2.35 51.01 -0.45
C SER A 384 -2.44 50.47 0.98
N GLY A 385 -1.29 50.15 1.58
CA GLY A 385 -1.17 49.67 2.96
C GLY A 385 0.07 48.84 3.19
#